data_AF-A0A0R2QGS9-F1
#
_entry.id   AF-A0A0R2QGS9-F1
#
_cell.length_a   1.000
_cell.length_b   1.000
_cell.length_c   1.000
_cell.angle_alpha   90.00
_cell.angle_beta   90.00
_cell.angle_gamma   90.00
#
_symmetry.space_group_name_H-M   'P 1'
#
loop_
_entity.id
_entity.type
_entity.pdbx_description
1 polymer ?
#
loop_
_entity_poly.entity_id
_entity_poly.type
_entity_poly.pdbx_seq_one_letter_code
_entity_poly.pdbx_strand_id
1 'polypeptide(L)'
;MSKPLQDLITLLDLETIEVNIFRGQSPDENRQRVFGGQVAGQALVAAARTIDEPGRMVHSLHAYFLRSGDPGVPILYEVDRIRDGKSFSTRRVVAIQHGKAIFNVQASFQKPEPGLEHQIAMPADVPDPDSLPDFKSLMEPYKEKLGDWYDRPRPIDMRYVDGNPFTRRGNPQPGQRVWFRTDGKLPDDNVLHACIVTYASDMTLLDSALLPHGRSLADGSLQLASLDHAMWFHREFRADDWLLYQQSSISTSNSRGMAEGHIFTQDGKLVVTVVQEGLARLVNK
;
A
#
# COMPACT_ATOMS: atom_id res chain seq x y z
N MET A 1 5.62 19.10 -9.46
CA MET A 1 5.65 17.82 -8.70
C MET A 1 6.64 18.00 -7.55
N SER A 2 6.32 17.54 -6.34
CA SER A 2 7.26 17.64 -5.21
C SER A 2 8.44 16.68 -5.41
N LYS A 3 9.61 16.99 -4.82
CA LYS A 3 10.78 16.10 -4.89
C LYS A 3 10.51 14.68 -4.36
N PRO A 4 9.85 14.49 -3.19
CA PRO A 4 9.55 13.14 -2.70
C PRO A 4 8.65 12.35 -3.65
N LEU A 5 7.65 13.00 -4.25
CA LEU A 5 6.78 12.34 -5.21
C LEU A 5 7.57 11.90 -6.45
N GLN A 6 8.45 12.76 -6.95
CA GLN A 6 9.35 12.38 -8.05
C GLN A 6 10.25 11.20 -7.65
N ASP A 7 10.81 11.20 -6.45
CA ASP A 7 11.63 10.12 -5.93
C ASP A 7 10.83 8.80 -5.83
N LEU A 8 9.55 8.86 -5.44
CA LEU A 8 8.65 7.69 -5.43
C LEU A 8 8.38 7.18 -6.86
N ILE A 9 8.11 8.07 -7.82
CA ILE A 9 7.91 7.67 -9.22
C ILE A 9 9.18 7.01 -9.77
N THR A 10 10.35 7.60 -9.51
CA THR A 10 11.64 7.02 -9.88
C THR A 10 11.90 5.68 -9.18
N LEU A 11 11.49 5.53 -7.92
CA LEU A 11 11.57 4.27 -7.19
C LEU A 11 10.73 3.17 -7.85
N LEU A 12 9.57 3.51 -8.40
CA LEU A 12 8.69 2.58 -9.11
C LEU A 12 9.13 2.32 -10.56
N ASP A 13 9.93 3.21 -11.15
CA ASP A 13 10.48 3.06 -12.49
C ASP A 13 11.64 2.06 -12.53
N LEU A 14 11.30 0.78 -12.68
CA LEU A 14 12.27 -0.32 -12.66
C LEU A 14 13.25 -0.27 -13.84
N GLU A 15 14.49 -0.70 -13.61
CA GLU A 15 15.45 -0.99 -14.68
C GLU A 15 15.05 -2.31 -15.35
N THR A 16 14.91 -2.35 -16.68
CA THR A 16 14.70 -3.60 -17.42
C THR A 16 16.04 -4.29 -17.66
N ILE A 17 16.17 -5.53 -17.19
CA ILE A 17 17.37 -6.37 -17.37
C ILE A 17 17.18 -7.35 -18.53
N GLU A 18 16.00 -7.93 -18.64
CA GLU A 18 15.57 -8.84 -19.71
C GLU A 18 14.03 -8.72 -19.89
N VAL A 19 13.46 -9.34 -20.93
CA VAL A 19 12.03 -9.33 -21.32
C VAL A 19 11.08 -9.52 -20.14
N ASN A 20 11.45 -10.37 -19.18
CA ASN A 20 10.63 -10.64 -17.99
C ASN A 20 11.42 -10.45 -16.67
N ILE A 21 12.53 -9.72 -16.70
CA ILE A 21 13.40 -9.53 -15.54
C ILE A 21 13.66 -8.04 -15.35
N PHE A 22 13.30 -7.55 -14.17
CA PHE A 22 13.43 -6.14 -13.82
C PHE A 22 14.23 -5.97 -12.53
N ARG A 23 14.88 -4.83 -12.35
CA ARG A 23 15.61 -4.48 -11.13
C ARG A 23 15.03 -3.22 -10.52
N GLY A 24 14.64 -3.30 -9.25
CA GLY A 24 14.24 -2.16 -8.43
C GLY A 24 15.32 -1.79 -7.42
N GLN A 25 15.40 -0.50 -7.10
CA GLN A 25 16.22 0.00 -6.01
C GLN A 25 15.38 0.17 -4.74
N SER A 26 16.05 0.37 -3.61
CA SER A 26 15.42 0.84 -2.37
C SER A 26 15.95 2.23 -2.03
N PRO A 27 15.15 3.09 -1.38
CA PRO A 27 15.63 4.39 -0.91
C PRO A 27 16.81 4.21 0.07
N ASP A 28 17.81 5.10 -0.01
CA ASP A 28 18.86 5.21 0.99
C ASP A 28 18.31 5.86 2.26
N GLU A 29 17.54 5.07 2.98
CA GLU A 29 17.00 5.40 4.28
C GLU A 29 17.58 4.38 5.24
N ASN A 30 17.98 4.83 6.44
CA ASN A 30 18.48 3.98 7.51
C ASN A 30 17.37 3.10 8.11
N ARG A 31 16.62 2.40 7.26
CA ARG A 31 15.58 1.42 7.57
C ARG A 31 16.24 0.06 7.73
N GLN A 32 15.76 -0.70 8.70
CA GLN A 32 16.23 -2.06 8.90
C GLN A 32 15.76 -3.02 7.79
N ARG A 33 14.63 -2.70 7.13
CA ARG A 33 13.96 -3.59 6.18
C ARG A 33 13.33 -2.78 5.05
N VAL A 34 13.24 -3.39 3.88
CA VAL A 34 12.44 -2.86 2.77
C VAL A 34 10.97 -2.75 3.19
N PHE A 35 10.33 -1.64 2.81
CA PHE A 35 8.90 -1.41 3.05
C PHE A 35 8.03 -2.32 2.18
N GLY A 36 6.99 -2.94 2.75
CA GLY A 36 6.14 -3.89 2.03
C GLY A 36 5.47 -3.26 0.80
N GLY A 37 4.90 -2.07 0.95
CA GLY A 37 4.31 -1.31 -0.16
C GLY A 37 5.30 -0.98 -1.29
N GLN A 38 6.59 -0.80 -0.99
CA GLN A 38 7.61 -0.66 -2.04
C GLN A 38 7.69 -1.92 -2.90
N VAL A 39 7.85 -3.10 -2.27
CA VAL A 39 7.99 -4.37 -3.00
C VAL A 39 6.72 -4.69 -3.76
N ALA A 40 5.54 -4.46 -3.17
CA ALA A 40 4.25 -4.68 -3.82
C ALA A 40 4.04 -3.74 -5.02
N GLY A 41 4.31 -2.44 -4.87
CA GLY A 41 4.19 -1.47 -5.94
C GLY A 41 5.16 -1.76 -7.10
N GLN A 42 6.43 -2.02 -6.80
CA GLN A 42 7.43 -2.40 -7.81
C GLN A 42 7.06 -3.72 -8.51
N ALA A 43 6.62 -4.74 -7.78
CA ALA A 43 6.20 -6.00 -8.40
C ALA A 43 4.99 -5.83 -9.33
N LEU A 44 4.05 -4.94 -9.00
CA LEU A 44 2.94 -4.61 -9.88
C LEU A 44 3.40 -3.88 -11.15
N VAL A 45 4.38 -2.97 -11.05
CA VAL A 45 5.02 -2.36 -12.23
C VAL A 45 5.64 -3.44 -13.13
N ALA A 46 6.40 -4.37 -12.56
CA ALA A 46 7.00 -5.47 -13.32
C ALA A 46 5.93 -6.32 -14.02
N ALA A 47 4.85 -6.67 -13.33
CA ALA A 47 3.72 -7.39 -13.92
C ALA A 47 3.10 -6.60 -15.09
N ALA A 48 2.77 -5.32 -14.88
CA ALA A 48 2.10 -4.47 -15.86
C ALA A 48 2.96 -4.25 -17.12
N ARG A 49 4.28 -4.12 -16.98
CA ARG A 49 5.21 -3.98 -18.13
C ARG A 49 5.27 -5.20 -19.05
N THR A 50 4.79 -6.36 -18.58
CA THR A 50 4.73 -7.59 -19.38
C THR A 50 3.34 -7.86 -19.96
N ILE A 51 2.43 -6.87 -19.90
CA ILE A 51 1.12 -6.93 -20.54
C ILE A 51 1.24 -6.33 -21.94
N ASP A 52 1.23 -7.18 -22.97
CA ASP A 52 1.40 -6.72 -24.35
C ASP A 52 0.13 -6.07 -24.91
N GLU A 53 -1.04 -6.48 -24.41
CA GLU A 53 -2.32 -6.05 -24.95
C GLU A 53 -2.73 -4.69 -24.35
N PRO A 54 -2.83 -3.62 -25.17
CA PRO A 54 -3.15 -2.30 -24.67
C PRO A 54 -4.51 -2.24 -23.98
N GLY A 55 -4.59 -1.41 -22.93
CA GLY A 55 -5.82 -1.14 -22.19
C GLY A 55 -6.21 -2.23 -21.17
N ARG A 56 -5.40 -3.28 -20.98
CA ARG A 56 -5.60 -4.22 -19.87
C ARG A 56 -5.12 -3.59 -18.56
N MET A 57 -6.04 -3.37 -17.64
CA MET A 57 -5.80 -2.81 -16.32
C MET A 57 -5.79 -3.92 -15.27
N VAL A 58 -4.97 -3.75 -14.23
CA VAL A 58 -5.02 -4.66 -13.08
C VAL A 58 -6.41 -4.58 -12.44
N HIS A 59 -7.02 -5.73 -12.16
CA HIS A 59 -8.28 -5.81 -11.42
C HIS A 59 -8.14 -6.58 -10.11
N SER A 60 -7.08 -7.38 -9.94
CA SER A 60 -6.73 -7.95 -8.65
C SER A 60 -5.25 -8.29 -8.53
N LEU A 61 -4.77 -8.34 -7.30
CA LEU A 61 -3.49 -8.93 -6.94
C LEU A 61 -3.58 -9.67 -5.60
N HIS A 62 -2.76 -10.70 -5.45
CA HIS A 62 -2.61 -11.48 -4.22
C HIS A 62 -1.12 -11.76 -4.00
N ALA A 63 -0.62 -11.41 -2.82
CA ALA A 63 0.79 -11.43 -2.53
C ALA A 63 1.12 -12.05 -1.17
N TYR A 64 2.33 -12.61 -1.06
CA TYR A 64 2.91 -13.08 0.20
C TYR A 64 4.28 -12.46 0.44
N PHE A 65 4.49 -11.94 1.65
CA PHE A 65 5.78 -11.51 2.16
C PHE A 65 6.48 -12.71 2.82
N LEU A 66 7.58 -13.17 2.22
CA LEU A 66 8.23 -14.42 2.62
C LEU A 66 9.42 -14.17 3.54
N ARG A 67 10.17 -13.09 3.30
CA ARG A 67 11.39 -12.73 4.02
C ARG A 67 11.49 -11.22 4.11
N SER A 68 12.18 -10.73 5.14
CA SER A 68 12.53 -9.32 5.23
C SER A 68 13.49 -8.95 4.10
N GLY A 69 13.15 -7.92 3.33
CA GLY A 69 14.04 -7.37 2.32
C GLY A 69 15.17 -6.57 2.95
N ASP A 70 16.34 -6.63 2.34
CA ASP A 70 17.55 -5.86 2.66
C ASP A 70 17.58 -4.56 1.83
N PRO A 71 17.44 -3.37 2.44
CA PRO A 71 17.41 -2.12 1.69
C PRO A 71 18.78 -1.73 1.11
N GLY A 72 19.87 -2.36 1.55
CA GLY A 72 21.23 -2.07 1.06
C GLY A 72 21.55 -2.70 -0.29
N VAL A 73 20.67 -3.55 -0.84
CA VAL A 73 20.87 -4.20 -2.14
C VAL A 73 19.63 -4.06 -3.04
N PRO A 74 19.81 -4.07 -4.38
CA PRO A 74 18.67 -4.05 -5.31
C PRO A 74 17.77 -5.28 -5.16
N ILE A 75 16.54 -5.17 -5.67
CA ILE A 75 15.57 -6.26 -5.74
C ILE A 75 15.42 -6.67 -7.20
N LEU A 76 15.57 -7.97 -7.50
CA LEU A 76 15.26 -8.51 -8.81
C LEU A 76 13.80 -8.96 -8.84
N TYR A 77 13.06 -8.60 -9.88
CA TYR A 77 11.68 -9.01 -10.12
C TYR A 77 11.64 -9.90 -11.36
N GLU A 78 11.38 -11.18 -11.16
CA GLU A 78 11.18 -12.15 -12.25
C GLU A 78 9.69 -12.35 -12.49
N VAL A 79 9.27 -12.16 -13.75
CA VAL A 79 7.87 -12.26 -14.17
C VAL A 79 7.63 -13.55 -14.94
N ASP A 80 6.65 -14.31 -14.50
CA ASP A 80 6.11 -15.46 -15.22
C ASP A 80 4.78 -15.07 -15.87
N ARG A 81 4.72 -15.23 -17.20
CA ARG A 81 3.55 -14.94 -18.03
C ARG A 81 2.61 -16.14 -18.03
N ILE A 82 1.94 -16.34 -16.90
CA ILE A 82 1.08 -17.51 -16.64
C ILE A 82 0.05 -17.75 -17.75
N ARG A 83 -0.63 -16.69 -18.20
CA ARG A 83 -1.67 -16.79 -19.22
C ARG A 83 -1.95 -15.46 -19.90
N ASP A 84 -2.15 -15.52 -21.21
CA ASP A 84 -2.80 -14.47 -22.00
C ASP A 84 -4.03 -15.07 -22.68
N GLY A 85 -5.20 -14.87 -22.07
CA GLY A 85 -6.48 -15.30 -22.62
C GLY A 85 -7.18 -14.16 -23.36
N LYS A 86 -8.37 -14.45 -23.92
CA LYS A 86 -9.19 -13.46 -24.64
C LYS A 86 -9.60 -12.26 -23.78
N SER A 87 -9.99 -12.50 -22.52
CA SER A 87 -10.45 -11.45 -21.60
C SER A 87 -9.42 -11.09 -20.53
N PHE A 88 -8.64 -12.07 -20.07
CA PHE A 88 -7.77 -11.92 -18.91
C PHE A 88 -6.31 -12.27 -19.21
N SER A 89 -5.39 -11.48 -18.64
CA SER A 89 -3.97 -11.81 -18.53
C SER A 89 -3.62 -12.07 -17.07
N THR A 90 -2.84 -13.10 -16.80
CA THR A 90 -2.33 -13.39 -15.46
C THR A 90 -0.82 -13.35 -15.48
N ARG A 91 -0.24 -12.66 -14.49
CA ARG A 91 1.20 -12.59 -14.25
C ARG A 91 1.50 -13.04 -12.84
N ARG A 92 2.58 -13.79 -12.67
CA ARG A 92 3.17 -14.06 -11.37
C ARG A 92 4.51 -13.34 -11.33
N VAL A 93 4.80 -12.63 -10.25
CA VAL A 93 6.09 -11.96 -10.03
C VAL A 93 6.72 -12.49 -8.77
N VAL A 94 8.01 -12.80 -8.83
CA VAL A 94 8.82 -13.17 -7.68
C VAL A 94 9.88 -12.09 -7.48
N ALA A 95 9.88 -11.48 -6.29
CA ALA A 95 10.93 -10.56 -5.89
C ALA A 95 12.05 -11.33 -5.18
N ILE A 96 13.29 -11.11 -5.58
CA ILE A 96 14.46 -11.90 -5.20
C ILE A 96 15.56 -10.98 -4.69
N GLN A 97 16.14 -11.35 -3.55
CA GLN A 97 17.38 -10.79 -3.02
C GLN A 97 18.25 -11.92 -2.50
N HIS A 98 19.58 -11.79 -2.64
CA HIS A 98 20.54 -12.80 -2.17
C HIS A 98 20.22 -14.22 -2.65
N GLY A 99 19.70 -14.35 -3.88
CA GLY A 99 19.27 -15.62 -4.48
C GLY A 99 18.05 -16.28 -3.83
N LYS A 100 17.28 -15.54 -3.01
CA LYS A 100 16.11 -16.05 -2.30
C LYS A 100 14.88 -15.20 -2.59
N ALA A 101 13.73 -15.84 -2.78
CA ALA A 101 12.46 -15.14 -2.88
C ALA A 101 12.14 -14.43 -1.55
N ILE A 102 11.94 -13.12 -1.62
CA ILE A 102 11.53 -12.28 -0.49
C ILE A 102 10.03 -11.99 -0.51
N PHE A 103 9.43 -12.00 -1.69
CA PHE A 103 8.02 -11.70 -1.92
C PHE A 103 7.54 -12.39 -3.20
N ASN A 104 6.26 -12.76 -3.24
CA ASN A 104 5.61 -13.17 -4.47
C ASN A 104 4.27 -12.47 -4.63
N VAL A 105 3.83 -12.26 -5.87
CA VAL A 105 2.50 -11.76 -6.19
C VAL A 105 1.97 -12.46 -7.43
N GLN A 106 0.67 -12.69 -7.46
CA GLN A 106 -0.07 -12.96 -8.69
C GLN A 106 -1.01 -11.80 -8.96
N ALA A 107 -0.96 -11.25 -10.16
CA ALA A 107 -1.81 -10.14 -10.59
C ALA A 107 -2.60 -10.54 -11.84
N SER A 108 -3.87 -10.14 -11.87
CA SER A 108 -4.78 -10.40 -12.98
C SER A 108 -5.22 -9.08 -13.61
N PHE A 109 -5.25 -9.07 -14.94
CA PHE A 109 -5.51 -7.90 -15.75
C PHE A 109 -6.64 -8.17 -16.74
N GLN A 110 -7.48 -7.17 -16.98
CA GLN A 110 -8.63 -7.24 -17.88
C GLN A 110 -8.80 -5.90 -18.59
N LYS A 111 -9.35 -5.92 -19.79
CA LYS A 111 -9.84 -4.69 -20.44
C LYS A 111 -11.10 -4.18 -19.74
N PRO A 112 -11.33 -2.85 -19.71
CA PRO A 112 -12.62 -2.32 -19.30
C PRO A 112 -13.76 -2.89 -20.15
N GLU A 113 -14.80 -3.38 -19.49
CA GLU A 113 -15.99 -3.94 -20.13
C GLU A 113 -17.24 -3.49 -19.34
N PRO A 114 -18.34 -3.07 -20.01
CA PRO A 114 -19.58 -2.73 -19.32
C PRO A 114 -20.23 -3.98 -18.71
N GLY A 115 -20.91 -3.82 -17.57
CA GLY A 115 -21.53 -4.93 -16.87
C GLY A 115 -22.56 -4.49 -15.82
N LEU A 116 -22.88 -5.42 -14.92
CA LEU A 116 -23.72 -5.13 -13.75
C LEU A 116 -22.92 -4.28 -12.76
N GLU A 117 -23.56 -3.25 -12.22
CA GLU A 117 -22.92 -2.30 -11.30
C GLU A 117 -23.63 -2.27 -9.94
N HIS A 118 -22.84 -2.42 -8.89
CA HIS A 118 -23.24 -2.26 -7.49
C HIS A 118 -22.00 -1.94 -6.64
N GLN A 119 -22.18 -1.23 -5.53
CA GLN A 119 -21.15 -1.04 -4.51
C GLN A 119 -21.79 -0.81 -3.14
N ILE A 120 -21.01 -1.03 -2.08
CA ILE A 120 -21.36 -0.52 -0.75
C ILE A 120 -21.26 1.02 -0.74
N ALA A 121 -22.00 1.65 0.18
CA ALA A 121 -21.95 3.09 0.37
C ALA A 121 -20.68 3.51 1.12
N MET A 122 -20.08 4.63 0.71
CA MET A 122 -19.08 5.34 1.53
C MET A 122 -19.75 5.84 2.82
N PRO A 123 -19.07 5.82 3.99
CA PRO A 123 -19.63 6.39 5.21
C PRO A 123 -19.95 7.87 5.05
N ALA A 124 -21.12 8.29 5.55
CA ALA A 124 -21.60 9.66 5.40
C ALA A 124 -20.97 10.65 6.39
N ASP A 125 -20.40 10.16 7.48
CA ASP A 125 -19.84 10.92 8.60
C ASP A 125 -18.33 11.17 8.45
N VAL A 126 -17.86 11.38 7.22
CA VAL A 126 -16.44 11.61 6.93
C VAL A 126 -16.22 13.10 6.68
N PRO A 127 -15.36 13.78 7.48
CA PRO A 127 -15.05 15.18 7.28
C PRO A 127 -14.29 15.40 5.96
N ASP A 128 -14.40 16.61 5.42
CA ASP A 128 -13.64 17.02 4.25
C ASP A 128 -12.13 16.88 4.52
N PRO A 129 -11.35 16.27 3.62
CA PRO A 129 -9.93 16.01 3.83
C PRO A 129 -9.11 17.29 4.08
N ASP A 130 -9.46 18.41 3.45
CA ASP A 130 -8.72 19.67 3.60
C ASP A 130 -9.02 20.37 4.94
N SER A 131 -10.08 19.96 5.64
CA SER A 131 -10.39 20.41 7.01
C SER A 131 -9.57 19.70 8.09
N LEU A 132 -8.93 18.58 7.75
CA LEU A 132 -8.15 17.76 8.68
C LEU A 132 -6.69 18.23 8.76
N PRO A 133 -6.04 18.10 9.94
CA PRO A 133 -4.65 18.49 10.10
C PRO A 133 -3.75 17.66 9.18
N ASP A 134 -2.78 18.34 8.55
CA ASP A 134 -1.70 17.66 7.85
C ASP A 134 -0.75 16.96 8.83
N PHE A 135 0.17 16.16 8.30
CA PHE A 135 1.17 15.50 9.12
C PHE A 135 1.92 16.49 10.03
N LYS A 136 2.32 17.65 9.48
CA LYS A 136 3.16 18.61 10.18
C LYS A 136 2.44 19.20 11.40
N SER A 137 1.21 19.66 11.19
CA SER A 137 0.32 20.16 12.23
C SER A 137 -0.04 19.08 13.25
N LEU A 138 -0.34 17.86 12.79
CA LEU A 138 -0.70 16.74 13.68
C LEU A 138 0.48 16.30 14.56
N MET A 139 1.71 16.39 14.05
CA MET A 139 2.93 15.94 14.72
C MET A 139 3.71 17.03 15.45
N GLU A 140 3.33 18.30 15.37
CA GLU A 140 4.03 19.41 16.03
C GLU A 140 4.31 19.13 17.52
N PRO A 141 3.37 18.58 18.33
CA PRO A 141 3.64 18.24 19.73
C PRO A 141 4.74 17.18 19.95
N TYR A 142 5.11 16.44 18.90
CA TYR A 142 6.10 15.36 18.93
C TYR A 142 7.37 15.70 18.16
N LYS A 143 7.53 16.94 17.68
CA LYS A 143 8.65 17.37 16.84
C LYS A 143 10.01 16.99 17.43
N GLU A 144 10.24 17.25 18.71
CA GLU A 144 11.49 16.90 19.39
C GLU A 144 11.77 15.39 19.39
N LYS A 145 10.73 14.57 19.59
CA LYS A 145 10.84 13.10 19.59
C LYS A 145 11.11 12.56 18.18
N LEU A 146 10.58 13.21 17.16
CA LEU A 146 10.70 12.79 15.77
C LEU A 146 12.01 13.25 15.11
N GLY A 147 12.62 14.33 15.61
CA GLY A 147 13.85 14.88 15.06
C GLY A 147 13.70 15.17 13.56
N ASP A 148 14.71 14.76 12.76
CA ASP A 148 14.72 14.97 11.30
C ASP A 148 13.52 14.32 10.58
N TRP A 149 12.90 13.29 11.17
CA TRP A 149 11.72 12.64 10.58
C TRP A 149 10.50 13.57 10.54
N TYR A 150 10.43 14.56 11.42
CA TYR A 150 9.34 15.54 11.45
C TYR A 150 9.31 16.39 10.17
N ASP A 151 10.44 17.01 9.81
CA ASP A 151 10.54 17.89 8.64
C ASP A 151 10.76 17.11 7.33
N ARG A 152 10.91 15.78 7.41
CA ARG A 152 11.08 14.94 6.24
C ARG A 152 9.85 15.02 5.32
N PRO A 153 10.02 15.44 4.06
CA PRO A 153 8.91 15.55 3.13
C PRO A 153 8.44 14.16 2.67
N ARG A 154 7.15 14.01 2.36
CA ARG A 154 6.49 12.72 2.12
C ARG A 154 5.87 12.67 0.71
N PRO A 155 5.95 11.54 -0.01
CA PRO A 155 5.33 11.44 -1.33
C PRO A 155 3.81 11.27 -1.26
N ILE A 156 3.29 10.80 -0.10
CA ILE A 156 1.87 10.59 0.17
C ILE A 156 1.46 11.54 1.30
N ASP A 157 0.45 12.36 1.04
CA ASP A 157 -0.26 13.12 2.06
C ASP A 157 -1.31 12.21 2.71
N MET A 158 -1.37 12.19 4.04
CA MET A 158 -2.31 11.38 4.81
C MET A 158 -2.96 12.23 5.89
N ARG A 159 -4.30 12.19 5.96
CA ARG A 159 -5.12 12.89 6.95
C ARG A 159 -5.98 11.91 7.73
N TYR A 160 -5.74 11.84 9.03
CA TYR A 160 -6.44 10.90 9.91
C TYR A 160 -7.77 11.49 10.37
N VAL A 161 -8.86 10.77 10.12
CA VAL A 161 -10.22 11.15 10.56
C VAL A 161 -10.41 10.81 12.04
N ASP A 162 -10.00 9.60 12.44
CA ASP A 162 -10.27 9.03 13.77
C ASP A 162 -9.17 9.32 14.81
N GLY A 163 -8.58 10.53 14.73
CA GLY A 163 -7.60 11.01 15.71
C GLY A 163 -6.14 10.62 15.45
N ASN A 164 -5.26 11.10 16.33
CA ASN A 164 -3.81 11.07 16.14
C ASN A 164 -3.22 9.66 16.39
N PRO A 165 -2.50 9.06 15.42
CA PRO A 165 -1.83 7.77 15.58
C PRO A 165 -0.89 7.64 16.78
N PHE A 166 -0.25 8.74 17.18
CA PHE A 166 0.70 8.77 18.31
C PHE A 166 0.01 8.72 19.69
N THR A 167 -1.30 8.95 19.73
CA THR A 167 -2.09 8.96 20.98
C THR A 167 -2.96 7.72 21.16
N ARG A 168 -2.86 6.74 20.27
CA ARG A 168 -3.73 5.55 20.25
C ARG A 168 -3.48 4.56 21.39
N ARG A 169 -2.30 4.63 22.03
CA ARG A 169 -1.94 3.68 23.09
C ARG A 169 -2.93 3.79 24.25
N GLY A 170 -3.60 2.70 24.57
CA GLY A 170 -4.62 2.63 25.62
C GLY A 170 -6.01 3.11 25.20
N ASN A 171 -6.23 3.45 23.92
CA ASN A 171 -7.52 3.85 23.38
C ASN A 171 -7.98 2.87 22.27
N PRO A 172 -8.71 1.80 22.63
CA PRO A 172 -9.20 0.82 21.66
C PRO A 172 -10.16 1.40 20.63
N GLN A 173 -9.99 1.02 19.37
CA GLN A 173 -10.87 1.40 18.26
C GLN A 173 -11.13 0.19 17.33
N PRO A 174 -12.32 0.04 16.73
CA PRO A 174 -12.61 -1.08 15.83
C PRO A 174 -11.92 -0.96 14.46
N GLY A 175 -11.46 0.24 14.11
CA GLY A 175 -10.89 0.56 12.81
C GLY A 175 -10.40 2.00 12.75
N GLN A 176 -10.04 2.45 11.56
CA GLN A 176 -9.64 3.84 11.30
C GLN A 176 -10.00 4.25 9.88
N ARG A 177 -10.14 5.55 9.67
CA ARG A 177 -10.34 6.18 8.37
C ARG A 177 -9.23 7.18 8.12
N VAL A 178 -8.64 7.08 6.94
CA VAL A 178 -7.51 7.93 6.54
C VAL A 178 -7.73 8.40 5.11
N TRP A 179 -7.81 9.72 4.92
CA TRP A 179 -7.70 10.28 3.58
C TRP A 179 -6.24 10.22 3.14
N PHE A 180 -6.00 9.87 1.88
CA PHE A 180 -4.68 9.94 1.31
C PHE A 180 -4.71 10.36 -0.16
N ARG A 181 -3.61 10.95 -0.62
CA ARG A 181 -3.30 11.23 -2.02
C ARG A 181 -1.79 11.40 -2.19
N THR A 182 -1.30 11.40 -3.41
CA THR A 182 0.07 11.87 -3.65
C THR A 182 0.23 13.35 -3.34
N ASP A 183 1.39 13.74 -2.81
CA ASP A 183 1.75 15.15 -2.58
C ASP A 183 2.21 15.81 -3.89
N GLY A 184 1.24 16.03 -4.78
CA GLY A 184 1.42 16.60 -6.11
C GLY A 184 0.66 15.83 -7.19
N LYS A 185 0.69 16.38 -8.41
CA LYS A 185 -0.01 15.80 -9.58
C LYS A 185 0.83 14.76 -10.30
N LEU A 186 0.14 13.75 -10.81
CA LEU A 186 0.68 12.62 -11.56
C LEU A 186 0.33 12.73 -13.06
N PRO A 187 1.13 12.12 -13.95
CA PRO A 187 0.74 11.89 -15.34
C PRO A 187 -0.56 11.09 -15.45
N ASP A 188 -1.24 11.21 -16.59
CA ASP A 188 -2.46 10.44 -16.91
C ASP A 188 -2.11 8.99 -17.29
N ASP A 189 -1.61 8.23 -16.31
CA ASP A 189 -1.24 6.82 -16.43
C ASP A 189 -1.95 6.01 -15.33
N ASN A 190 -3.00 5.29 -15.72
CA ASN A 190 -3.78 4.47 -14.80
C ASN A 190 -2.95 3.34 -14.15
N VAL A 191 -1.91 2.84 -14.83
CA VAL A 191 -1.03 1.82 -14.26
C VAL A 191 -0.20 2.43 -13.13
N LEU A 192 0.35 3.61 -13.33
CA LEU A 192 1.08 4.34 -12.30
C LEU A 192 0.18 4.62 -11.08
N HIS A 193 -1.05 5.08 -11.29
CA HIS A 193 -2.01 5.30 -10.21
C HIS A 193 -2.29 4.01 -9.41
N ALA A 194 -2.49 2.87 -10.08
CA ALA A 194 -2.69 1.58 -9.42
C ALA A 194 -1.45 1.11 -8.63
N CYS A 195 -0.25 1.31 -9.18
CA CYS A 195 1.01 1.00 -8.49
C CYS A 195 1.23 1.87 -7.24
N ILE A 196 0.90 3.16 -7.32
CA ILE A 196 1.00 4.08 -6.18
C ILE A 196 -0.03 3.75 -5.10
N VAL A 197 -1.27 3.42 -5.45
CA VAL A 197 -2.26 2.97 -4.45
C VAL A 197 -1.86 1.61 -3.85
N THR A 198 -1.26 0.72 -4.63
CA THR A 198 -0.67 -0.52 -4.10
C THR A 198 0.41 -0.22 -3.07
N TYR A 199 1.32 0.72 -3.35
CA TYR A 199 2.32 1.20 -2.40
C TYR A 199 1.69 1.81 -1.14
N ALA A 200 0.71 2.70 -1.29
CA ALA A 200 0.10 3.43 -0.18
C ALA A 200 -0.77 2.51 0.71
N SER A 201 -1.36 1.46 0.13
CA SER A 201 -2.28 0.56 0.83
C SER A 201 -1.67 -0.19 2.02
N ASP A 202 -0.35 -0.42 2.01
CA ASP A 202 0.41 -1.10 3.07
C ASP A 202 0.95 -0.11 4.14
N MET A 203 0.72 1.21 4.00
CA MET A 203 1.24 2.19 4.97
C MET A 203 0.56 2.12 6.33
N THR A 204 -0.72 1.72 6.37
CA THR A 204 -1.56 1.83 7.59
C THR A 204 -2.44 0.62 7.87
N LEU A 205 -2.61 -0.32 6.93
CA LEU A 205 -3.60 -1.38 7.06
C LEU A 205 -3.30 -2.34 8.22
N LEU A 206 -2.07 -2.83 8.36
CA LEU A 206 -1.73 -3.75 9.46
C LEU A 206 -1.87 -3.09 10.85
N ASP A 207 -1.67 -1.77 10.97
CA ASP A 207 -1.90 -1.04 12.23
C ASP A 207 -3.36 -1.19 12.68
N SER A 208 -4.30 -1.23 11.74
CA SER A 208 -5.73 -1.34 12.05
C SER A 208 -6.09 -2.61 12.81
N ALA A 209 -5.37 -3.72 12.59
CA ALA A 209 -5.56 -4.96 13.32
C ALA A 209 -5.20 -4.85 14.82
N LEU A 210 -4.35 -3.89 15.19
CA LEU A 210 -3.90 -3.63 16.56
C LEU A 210 -4.83 -2.67 17.32
N LEU A 211 -5.66 -1.90 16.60
CA LEU A 211 -6.52 -0.87 17.18
C LEU A 211 -7.49 -1.40 18.23
N PRO A 212 -8.13 -2.59 18.10
CA PRO A 212 -9.02 -3.11 19.14
C PRO A 212 -8.32 -3.39 20.47
N HIS A 213 -6.99 -3.45 20.47
CA HIS A 213 -6.17 -3.68 21.66
C HIS A 213 -5.60 -2.39 22.24
N GLY A 214 -5.94 -1.23 21.67
CA GLY A 214 -5.35 0.06 22.04
C GLY A 214 -3.83 0.08 21.85
N ARG A 215 -3.32 -0.61 20.82
CA ARG A 215 -1.90 -0.70 20.46
C ARG A 215 -1.67 -0.11 19.08
N SER A 216 -0.41 0.13 18.74
CA SER A 216 -0.01 0.65 17.42
C SER A 216 1.30 0.03 16.95
N LEU A 217 1.65 0.24 15.68
CA LEU A 217 2.92 -0.21 15.08
C LEU A 217 4.17 0.27 15.83
N ALA A 218 4.08 1.37 16.58
CA ALA A 218 5.19 1.92 17.37
C ALA A 218 5.36 1.23 18.74
N ASP A 219 4.53 0.26 19.07
CA ASP A 219 4.63 -0.50 20.31
C ASP A 219 5.82 -1.46 20.26
N GLY A 220 6.93 -1.06 20.91
CA GLY A 220 8.16 -1.86 20.99
C GLY A 220 8.01 -3.21 21.71
N SER A 221 6.85 -3.53 22.29
CA SER A 221 6.55 -4.86 22.83
C SER A 221 5.96 -5.83 21.79
N LEU A 222 5.79 -5.40 20.54
CA LEU A 222 5.28 -6.20 19.44
C LEU A 222 6.33 -6.45 18.35
N GLN A 223 6.38 -7.69 17.89
CA GLN A 223 7.03 -8.07 16.64
C GLN A 223 5.95 -8.13 15.56
N LEU A 224 6.10 -7.24 14.58
CA LEU A 224 5.15 -7.06 13.50
C LEU A 224 5.78 -7.40 12.15
N ALA A 225 5.02 -8.05 11.29
CA ALA A 225 5.39 -8.31 9.90
C ALA A 225 4.14 -8.60 9.06
N SER A 226 4.01 -7.99 7.90
CA SER A 226 3.01 -8.39 6.90
C SER A 226 3.29 -9.84 6.47
N LEU A 227 2.23 -10.65 6.30
CA LEU A 227 2.34 -12.03 5.83
C LEU A 227 1.82 -12.14 4.40
N ASP A 228 0.66 -11.55 4.12
CA ASP A 228 0.06 -11.46 2.80
C ASP A 228 -0.53 -10.07 2.54
N HIS A 229 -0.95 -9.84 1.30
CA HIS A 229 -1.68 -8.63 0.89
C HIS A 229 -2.49 -8.93 -0.35
N ALA A 230 -3.79 -8.61 -0.33
CA ALA A 230 -4.67 -8.81 -1.47
C ALA A 230 -5.42 -7.52 -1.77
N MET A 231 -5.54 -7.21 -3.07
CA MET A 231 -6.27 -6.03 -3.53
C MET A 231 -7.16 -6.38 -4.72
N TRP A 232 -8.33 -5.74 -4.78
CA TRP A 232 -9.25 -5.80 -5.90
C TRP A 232 -9.56 -4.39 -6.36
N PHE A 233 -9.27 -4.09 -7.62
CA PHE A 233 -9.48 -2.78 -8.23
C PHE A 233 -10.79 -2.82 -9.02
N HIS A 234 -11.76 -2.02 -8.58
CA HIS A 234 -13.14 -2.11 -9.05
C HIS A 234 -13.45 -1.07 -10.13
N ARG A 235 -12.87 0.12 -10.01
CA ARG A 235 -13.20 1.30 -10.82
C ARG A 235 -11.96 2.14 -11.05
N GLU A 236 -12.01 3.00 -12.06
CA GLU A 236 -10.94 3.98 -12.30
C GLU A 236 -10.87 5.00 -11.17
N PHE A 237 -9.64 5.45 -10.88
CA PHE A 237 -9.36 6.47 -9.88
C PHE A 237 -8.04 7.15 -10.20
N ARG A 238 -7.82 8.26 -9.51
CA ARG A 238 -6.58 9.01 -9.53
C ARG A 238 -5.95 9.02 -8.15
N ALA A 239 -4.71 8.56 -8.06
CA ALA A 239 -3.93 8.56 -6.83
C ALA A 239 -3.50 9.97 -6.37
N ASP A 240 -3.61 10.98 -7.24
CA ASP A 240 -3.34 12.40 -6.95
C ASP A 240 -4.62 13.23 -6.68
N ASP A 241 -5.74 12.54 -6.51
CA ASP A 241 -6.98 13.04 -5.93
C ASP A 241 -7.21 12.38 -4.56
N TRP A 242 -8.03 12.99 -3.71
CA TRP A 242 -8.30 12.46 -2.37
C TRP A 242 -9.04 11.12 -2.43
N LEU A 243 -8.45 10.11 -1.79
CA LEU A 243 -9.01 8.79 -1.59
C LEU A 243 -9.21 8.51 -0.10
N LEU A 244 -10.41 8.10 0.31
CA LEU A 244 -10.71 7.68 1.68
C LEU A 244 -10.37 6.21 1.82
N TYR A 245 -9.45 5.88 2.71
CA TYR A 245 -9.17 4.50 3.10
C TYR A 245 -9.86 4.21 4.44
N GLN A 246 -11.00 3.52 4.38
CA GLN A 246 -11.70 3.02 5.56
C GLN A 246 -11.18 1.63 5.89
N GLN A 247 -10.68 1.44 7.10
CA GLN A 247 -10.02 0.22 7.55
C GLN A 247 -10.67 -0.33 8.81
N SER A 248 -10.73 -1.65 8.94
CA SER A 248 -11.29 -2.36 10.08
C SER A 248 -10.43 -3.57 10.44
N SER A 249 -10.37 -3.87 11.74
CA SER A 249 -9.86 -5.16 12.21
C SER A 249 -10.94 -6.22 12.05
N ILE A 250 -10.61 -7.33 11.39
CA ILE A 250 -11.53 -8.48 11.26
C ILE A 250 -11.35 -9.44 12.43
N SER A 251 -10.10 -9.79 12.75
CA SER A 251 -9.78 -10.78 13.77
C SER A 251 -8.34 -10.65 14.25
N THR A 252 -8.09 -11.01 15.51
CA THR A 252 -6.74 -11.21 16.05
C THR A 252 -6.70 -12.52 16.80
N SER A 253 -5.87 -13.47 16.36
CA SER A 253 -5.70 -14.76 17.03
C SER A 253 -4.34 -15.38 16.69
N ASN A 254 -3.80 -16.24 17.56
CA ASN A 254 -2.57 -16.98 17.30
C ASN A 254 -1.37 -16.10 16.88
N SER A 255 -1.20 -14.95 17.54
CA SER A 255 -0.18 -13.93 17.22
C SER A 255 -0.27 -13.39 15.79
N ARG A 256 -1.48 -13.36 15.20
CA ARG A 256 -1.76 -12.75 13.90
C ARG A 256 -2.94 -11.80 14.02
N GLY A 257 -2.94 -10.77 13.20
CA GLY A 257 -4.04 -9.82 13.03
C GLY A 257 -4.44 -9.75 11.56
N MET A 258 -5.74 -9.81 11.30
CA MET A 258 -6.33 -9.68 9.98
C MET A 258 -7.10 -8.37 9.91
N ALA A 259 -6.87 -7.60 8.86
CA ALA A 259 -7.52 -6.35 8.57
C ALA A 259 -8.06 -6.32 7.14
N GLU A 260 -9.11 -5.54 6.94
CA GLU A 260 -9.60 -5.15 5.62
C GLU A 260 -9.62 -3.63 5.49
N GLY A 261 -9.70 -3.17 4.25
CA GLY A 261 -10.12 -1.81 4.00
C GLY A 261 -10.76 -1.60 2.64
N HIS A 262 -11.51 -0.51 2.57
CA HIS A 262 -12.25 -0.05 1.42
C HIS A 262 -11.75 1.35 1.05
N ILE A 263 -11.28 1.51 -0.18
CA ILE A 263 -10.78 2.77 -0.70
C ILE A 263 -11.86 3.38 -1.57
N PHE A 264 -12.32 4.56 -1.18
CA PHE A 264 -13.33 5.34 -1.90
C PHE A 264 -12.73 6.61 -2.49
N THR A 265 -13.24 7.08 -3.61
CA THR A 265 -13.03 8.46 -4.06
C THR A 265 -13.84 9.43 -3.20
N GLN A 266 -13.49 10.72 -3.24
CA GLN A 266 -14.21 11.75 -2.49
C GLN A 266 -15.70 11.86 -2.88
N ASP A 267 -16.07 11.52 -4.13
CA ASP A 267 -17.46 11.42 -4.59
C ASP A 267 -18.15 10.09 -4.21
N GLY A 268 -17.51 9.23 -3.42
CA GLY A 268 -18.10 8.05 -2.82
C GLY A 268 -18.04 6.76 -3.65
N LYS A 269 -17.29 6.71 -4.75
CA LYS A 269 -17.13 5.47 -5.54
C LYS A 269 -16.17 4.53 -4.83
N LEU A 270 -16.55 3.27 -4.67
CA LEU A 270 -15.63 2.25 -4.16
C LEU A 270 -14.66 1.87 -5.29
N VAL A 271 -13.39 2.17 -5.12
CA VAL A 271 -12.37 1.98 -6.17
C VAL A 271 -11.44 0.81 -5.90
N VAL A 272 -11.13 0.52 -4.64
CA VAL A 272 -10.29 -0.64 -4.27
C VAL A 272 -10.77 -1.27 -2.97
N THR A 273 -10.76 -2.61 -2.90
CA THR A 273 -10.86 -3.36 -1.62
C THR A 273 -9.51 -3.99 -1.32
N VAL A 274 -9.11 -4.01 -0.05
CA VAL A 274 -7.82 -4.53 0.42
C VAL A 274 -8.03 -5.46 1.61
N VAL A 275 -7.28 -6.56 1.68
CA VAL A 275 -7.24 -7.48 2.83
C VAL A 275 -5.80 -7.87 3.11
N GLN A 276 -5.45 -7.94 4.39
CA GLN A 276 -4.08 -8.25 4.85
C GLN A 276 -4.11 -8.98 6.20
N GLU A 277 -3.38 -10.09 6.31
CA GLU A 277 -2.98 -10.69 7.58
C GLU A 277 -1.50 -10.36 7.85
N GLY A 278 -1.19 -10.08 9.11
CA GLY A 278 0.18 -9.90 9.58
C GLY A 278 0.45 -10.61 10.89
N LEU A 279 1.71 -10.93 11.12
CA LEU A 279 2.21 -11.33 12.43
C LEU A 279 2.05 -10.14 13.39
N ALA A 280 1.43 -10.40 14.53
CA ALA A 280 1.30 -9.50 15.67
C ALA A 280 1.66 -10.27 16.95
N ARG A 281 2.96 -10.45 17.17
CA ARG A 281 3.49 -11.27 18.26
C ARG A 281 3.96 -10.39 19.41
N LEU A 282 3.53 -10.70 20.63
CA LEU A 282 4.12 -10.10 21.84
C LEU A 282 5.54 -10.63 22.02
N VAL A 283 6.51 -9.73 22.00
CA VAL A 283 7.92 -9.97 22.32
C VAL A 283 8.17 -9.31 23.67
N ASN A 284 7.72 -9.98 24.73
CA ASN A 284 8.14 -9.87 26.14
C ASN A 284 7.05 -10.48 27.05
N LYS A 285 7.44 -11.49 27.84
CA LYS A 285 6.88 -11.76 29.17
C LYS A 285 7.91 -11.29 30.18
#